data_AF-A0A6M8W3Z7-F1
#
_entry.id   AF-A0A6M8W3Z7-F1
#
_cell.length_a   1.000
_cell.length_b   1.000
_cell.length_c   1.000
_cell.angle_alpha   90.00
_cell.angle_beta   90.00
_cell.angle_gamma   90.00
#
_symmetry.space_group_name_H-M   'P 1'
#
loop_
_entity.id
_entity.type
_entity.pdbx_description
1 polymer ?
#
loop_
_entity_poly.entity_id
_entity_poly.type
_entity_poly.pdbx_seq_one_letter_code
_entity_poly.pdbx_strand_id
1 'polypeptide(L)'
;MQTVGFVPECQTSIGEFRVAVMGLYASVGAPIDSPQDVSRTFGLDKNLTWKLARVMGTDDTSEALHHLPGANAIKILLRAMKQAGADGAALERVRVAYAEIGRVVEVHVGDRSTLELVLDGLGAERAGAAGGEPQDRVPRQQRRVGCAGQGEDHGRGARTERGRPGDARLGVCARVCRVPAAPVGDELAFVREPELEG
;
A
#
# COMPACT_ATOMS: atom_id res chain seq x y z
N MET A 1 9.25 -20.63 -19.66
CA MET A 1 9.68 -20.19 -18.31
C MET A 1 11.13 -19.71 -18.40
N GLN A 2 11.33 -18.45 -18.80
CA GLN A 2 12.65 -17.82 -18.78
C GLN A 2 12.86 -17.29 -17.36
N THR A 3 13.66 -17.96 -16.55
CA THR A 3 13.93 -17.55 -15.15
C THR A 3 15.13 -16.60 -15.06
N VAL A 4 15.87 -16.42 -16.15
CA VAL A 4 16.97 -15.45 -16.26
C VAL A 4 16.37 -14.05 -16.32
N GLY A 5 16.51 -13.27 -15.25
CA GLY A 5 15.99 -11.88 -15.17
C GLY A 5 14.81 -11.67 -14.21
N PHE A 6 14.18 -12.74 -13.72
CA PHE A 6 12.97 -12.63 -12.88
C PHE A 6 13.19 -11.76 -11.63
N VAL A 7 14.21 -12.08 -10.83
CA VAL A 7 14.49 -11.35 -9.58
C VAL A 7 14.77 -9.85 -9.81
N PRO A 8 15.67 -9.45 -10.72
CA PRO A 8 15.90 -8.02 -10.98
C PRO A 8 14.68 -7.31 -11.62
N GLU A 9 13.87 -7.98 -12.44
CA GLU A 9 12.62 -7.41 -12.98
C GLU A 9 11.56 -7.20 -11.88
N CYS A 10 11.43 -8.15 -10.95
CA CYS A 10 10.58 -7.99 -9.76
C CYS A 10 11.07 -6.85 -8.86
N GLN A 11 12.38 -6.77 -8.61
CA GLN A 11 12.97 -5.69 -7.81
C GLN A 11 12.67 -4.32 -8.44
N THR A 12 12.85 -4.20 -9.76
CA THR A 12 12.60 -2.96 -10.49
C THR A 12 11.13 -2.56 -10.43
N SER A 13 10.22 -3.47 -10.82
CA SER A 13 8.77 -3.20 -10.85
C SER A 13 8.19 -2.88 -9.47
N ILE A 14 8.62 -3.58 -8.42
CA ILE A 14 8.21 -3.30 -7.03
C ILE A 14 8.78 -1.97 -6.54
N GLY A 15 10.04 -1.66 -6.88
CA GLY A 15 10.65 -0.37 -6.59
C GLY A 15 9.89 0.79 -7.24
N GLU A 16 9.51 0.66 -8.51
CA GLU A 16 8.69 1.64 -9.22
C GLU A 16 7.31 1.82 -8.60
N PHE A 17 6.66 0.71 -8.22
CA PHE A 17 5.38 0.77 -7.52
C PHE A 17 5.48 1.48 -6.17
N ARG A 18 6.53 1.20 -5.37
CA ARG A 18 6.80 1.91 -4.11
C ARG A 18 6.90 3.41 -4.33
N VAL A 19 7.76 3.84 -5.26
CA VAL A 19 7.95 5.26 -5.59
C VAL A 19 6.65 5.90 -6.07
N ALA A 20 5.87 5.20 -6.90
CA ALA A 20 4.60 5.71 -7.39
C ALA A 20 3.57 5.91 -6.26
N VAL A 21 3.43 4.94 -5.35
CA VAL A 21 2.49 5.04 -4.21
C VAL A 21 2.93 6.13 -3.23
N MET A 22 4.22 6.22 -2.92
CA MET A 22 4.75 7.30 -2.08
C MET A 22 4.50 8.68 -2.71
N GLY A 23 4.71 8.79 -4.03
CA GLY A 23 4.40 10.02 -4.77
C GLY A 23 2.91 10.35 -4.77
N LEU A 24 2.04 9.34 -4.83
CA LEU A 24 0.59 9.53 -4.71
C LEU A 24 0.22 10.04 -3.31
N TYR A 25 0.76 9.45 -2.25
CA TYR A 25 0.53 9.89 -0.86
C TYR A 25 1.00 11.33 -0.66
N ALA A 26 2.19 11.66 -1.15
CA ALA A 26 2.73 13.02 -1.09
C ALA A 26 1.83 14.04 -1.82
N SER A 27 1.21 13.66 -2.94
CA SER A 27 0.34 14.55 -3.72
C SER A 27 -0.92 15.01 -2.98
N VAL A 28 -1.37 14.24 -1.97
CA VAL A 28 -2.55 14.55 -1.16
C VAL A 28 -2.21 14.83 0.31
N GLY A 29 -0.92 14.88 0.66
CA GLY A 29 -0.46 15.07 2.04
C GLY A 29 -0.77 13.91 2.98
N ALA A 30 -0.87 12.69 2.48
CA ALA A 30 -1.12 11.51 3.30
C ALA A 30 0.15 11.07 4.06
N PRO A 31 0.08 10.80 5.38
CA PRO A 31 1.21 10.28 6.14
C PRO A 31 1.49 8.81 5.78
N ILE A 32 2.75 8.48 5.52
CA ILE A 32 3.17 7.10 5.16
C ILE A 32 3.32 6.23 6.41
N ASP A 33 3.69 6.84 7.53
CA ASP A 33 4.00 6.23 8.82
C ASP A 33 2.76 5.99 9.71
N SER A 34 1.60 6.55 9.34
CA SER A 34 0.35 6.39 10.09
C SER A 34 -0.78 5.80 9.22
N PRO A 35 -0.80 4.46 9.02
CA PRO A 35 -1.85 3.78 8.26
C PRO A 35 -3.26 4.04 8.80
N GLN A 36 -3.38 4.17 10.13
CA GLN A 36 -4.66 4.44 10.79
C GLN A 36 -5.19 5.82 10.43
N ASP A 37 -4.33 6.84 10.34
CA ASP A 37 -4.75 8.18 9.95
C ASP A 37 -5.11 8.24 8.47
N VAL A 38 -4.40 7.49 7.62
CA VAL A 38 -4.75 7.34 6.19
C VAL A 38 -6.11 6.68 6.04
N SER A 39 -6.37 5.59 6.76
CA SER A 39 -7.67 4.90 6.75
C SER A 39 -8.81 5.85 7.13
N ARG A 40 -8.64 6.65 8.19
CA ARG A 40 -9.65 7.59 8.67
C ARG A 40 -9.85 8.79 7.75
N THR A 41 -8.76 9.36 7.23
CA THR A 41 -8.79 10.58 6.41
C THR A 41 -9.34 10.30 5.01
N PHE A 42 -8.95 9.18 4.39
CA PHE A 42 -9.30 8.86 3.01
C PHE A 42 -10.41 7.80 2.89
N GLY A 43 -10.98 7.35 4.02
CA GLY A 43 -12.05 6.34 4.03
C GLY A 43 -11.59 4.97 3.50
N LEU A 44 -10.31 4.66 3.64
CA LEU A 44 -9.72 3.41 3.15
C LEU A 44 -9.83 2.29 4.19
N ASP A 45 -9.88 1.06 3.70
CA ASP A 45 -9.84 -0.12 4.56
C ASP A 45 -8.51 -0.19 5.36
N LYS A 46 -8.60 -0.64 6.61
CA LYS A 46 -7.46 -0.70 7.53
C LYS A 46 -6.42 -1.72 7.09
N ASN A 47 -6.86 -2.85 6.53
CA ASN A 47 -5.95 -3.87 6.03
C ASN A 47 -5.23 -3.37 4.76
N LEU A 48 -5.95 -2.68 3.87
CA LEU A 48 -5.33 -2.06 2.69
C LEU A 48 -4.24 -1.04 3.07
N THR A 49 -4.55 -0.12 3.98
CA THR A 49 -3.59 0.92 4.41
C THR A 49 -2.37 0.32 5.11
N TRP A 50 -2.56 -0.72 5.95
CA TRP A 50 -1.45 -1.45 6.56
C TRP A 50 -0.58 -2.17 5.51
N LYS A 51 -1.17 -2.87 4.55
CA LYS A 51 -0.45 -3.51 3.44
C LYS A 51 0.39 -2.52 2.64
N LEU A 52 -0.19 -1.37 2.29
CA LEU A 52 0.53 -0.31 1.57
C LEU A 52 1.70 0.24 2.39
N ALA A 53 1.50 0.48 3.68
CA ALA A 53 2.59 0.93 4.56
C ALA A 53 3.71 -0.10 4.65
N ARG A 54 3.38 -1.40 4.69
CA ARG A 54 4.38 -2.47 4.69
C ARG A 54 5.15 -2.52 3.36
N VAL A 55 4.43 -2.43 2.24
CA VAL A 55 5.03 -2.36 0.90
C VAL A 55 5.91 -1.13 0.72
N MET A 56 5.58 0.03 1.31
CA MET A 56 6.40 1.25 1.26
C MET A 56 7.56 1.28 2.28
N GLY A 57 7.46 0.51 3.36
CA GLY A 57 8.43 0.52 4.46
C GLY A 57 9.57 -0.49 4.33
N THR A 58 9.52 -1.42 3.37
CA THR A 58 10.50 -2.52 3.26
C THR A 58 11.36 -2.49 2.00
N ASP A 59 12.68 -2.57 2.11
CA ASP A 59 13.54 -2.67 0.92
C ASP A 59 13.65 -4.10 0.38
N ASP A 60 13.09 -5.08 1.11
CA ASP A 60 13.05 -6.47 0.68
C ASP A 60 11.89 -6.72 -0.30
N THR A 61 12.23 -7.09 -1.54
CA THR A 61 11.24 -7.34 -2.59
C THR A 61 10.33 -8.54 -2.32
N SER A 62 10.87 -9.62 -1.73
CA SER A 62 10.05 -10.77 -1.35
C SER A 62 9.00 -10.38 -0.32
N GLU A 63 9.41 -9.63 0.70
CA GLU A 63 8.52 -9.13 1.75
C GLU A 63 7.45 -8.18 1.20
N ALA A 64 7.85 -7.23 0.34
CA ALA A 64 6.91 -6.36 -0.36
C ALA A 64 5.90 -7.15 -1.21
N LEU A 65 6.35 -8.21 -1.87
CA LEU A 65 5.45 -9.07 -2.65
C LEU A 65 4.42 -9.75 -1.76
N HIS A 66 4.74 -10.26 -0.57
CA HIS A 66 3.75 -10.85 0.35
C HIS A 66 2.65 -9.88 0.77
N HIS A 67 2.97 -8.59 0.84
CA HIS A 67 2.02 -7.54 1.25
C HIS A 67 1.36 -6.81 0.08
N LEU A 68 1.62 -7.23 -1.16
CA LEU A 68 1.08 -6.57 -2.34
C LEU A 68 -0.46 -6.61 -2.32
N PRO A 69 -1.16 -5.46 -2.49
CA PRO A 69 -2.61 -5.45 -2.60
C PRO A 69 -3.06 -6.09 -3.90
N GLY A 70 -4.25 -6.70 -3.92
CA GLY A 70 -4.87 -7.15 -5.16
C GLY A 70 -5.40 -6.00 -6.03
N ALA A 71 -5.69 -6.28 -7.30
CA ALA A 71 -6.08 -5.26 -8.28
C ALA A 71 -7.32 -4.44 -7.86
N ASN A 72 -8.31 -5.07 -7.22
CA ASN A 72 -9.49 -4.36 -6.73
C ASN A 72 -9.13 -3.35 -5.61
N ALA A 73 -8.20 -3.71 -4.74
CA ALA A 73 -7.76 -2.83 -3.66
C ALA A 73 -7.00 -1.61 -4.20
N ILE A 74 -6.22 -1.79 -5.27
CA ILE A 74 -5.59 -0.67 -6.00
C ILE A 74 -6.63 0.25 -6.64
N LYS A 75 -7.69 -0.30 -7.24
CA LYS A 75 -8.80 0.51 -7.79
C LYS A 75 -9.47 1.35 -6.70
N ILE A 76 -9.67 0.79 -5.50
CA ILE A 76 -10.22 1.50 -4.33
C ILE A 76 -9.28 2.63 -3.90
N LEU A 77 -7.98 2.35 -3.76
CA LEU A 77 -6.96 3.37 -3.44
C LEU A 77 -7.02 4.54 -4.42
N LEU A 78 -6.94 4.26 -5.72
CA LEU A 78 -6.90 5.29 -6.75
C LEU A 78 -8.19 6.13 -6.78
N ARG A 79 -9.34 5.51 -6.53
CA ARG A 79 -10.62 6.23 -6.43
C ARG A 79 -10.62 7.18 -5.24
N ALA A 80 -10.21 6.69 -4.06
CA ALA A 80 -10.16 7.50 -2.85
C ALA A 80 -9.17 8.68 -2.99
N MET A 81 -7.98 8.42 -3.52
CA MET A 81 -6.97 9.47 -3.73
C MET A 81 -7.41 10.49 -4.77
N LYS A 82 -8.08 10.06 -5.85
CA LYS A 82 -8.71 10.98 -6.81
C LYS A 82 -9.76 11.88 -6.16
N GLN A 83 -10.61 11.34 -5.29
CA GLN A 83 -11.61 12.11 -4.56
C GLN A 83 -10.97 13.11 -3.59
N ALA A 84 -9.78 12.80 -3.07
CA ALA A 84 -8.99 13.70 -2.24
C ALA A 84 -8.17 14.73 -3.02
N GLY A 85 -8.29 14.77 -4.35
CA GLY A 85 -7.62 15.77 -5.19
C GLY A 85 -6.23 15.38 -5.69
N ALA A 86 -5.88 14.09 -5.67
CA ALA A 86 -4.62 13.62 -6.26
C ALA A 86 -4.50 13.99 -7.74
N ASP A 87 -3.28 14.36 -8.13
CA ASP A 87 -2.94 14.67 -9.51
C ASP A 87 -3.15 13.46 -10.45
N GLY A 88 -3.62 13.74 -11.67
CA GLY A 88 -3.89 12.72 -12.68
C GLY A 88 -2.65 11.91 -13.05
N ALA A 89 -1.47 12.55 -13.14
CA ALA A 89 -0.23 11.85 -13.45
C ALA A 89 0.24 10.99 -12.28
N ALA A 90 -0.01 11.39 -11.03
CA ALA A 90 0.29 10.56 -9.86
C ALA A 90 -0.58 9.28 -9.83
N LEU A 91 -1.87 9.41 -10.12
CA LEU A 91 -2.77 8.26 -10.24
C LEU A 91 -2.33 7.31 -11.36
N GLU A 92 -1.90 7.86 -12.50
CA GLU A 92 -1.49 7.06 -13.64
C GLU A 92 -0.18 6.32 -13.41
N ARG A 93 0.80 6.95 -12.76
CA ARG A 93 2.05 6.27 -12.37
C ARG A 93 1.80 5.02 -11.54
N VAL A 94 0.86 5.08 -10.60
CA VAL A 94 0.51 3.91 -9.77
C VAL A 94 -0.18 2.82 -10.61
N ARG A 95 -1.04 3.19 -11.57
CA ARG A 95 -1.66 2.20 -12.48
C ARG A 95 -0.63 1.47 -13.31
N VAL A 96 0.26 2.21 -13.96
CA VAL A 96 1.30 1.65 -14.83
C VAL A 96 2.24 0.75 -14.03
N ALA A 97 2.76 1.24 -12.90
CA ALA A 97 3.66 0.44 -12.06
C ALA A 97 3.00 -0.84 -11.52
N TYR A 98 1.72 -0.77 -11.14
CA TYR A 98 1.00 -1.96 -10.68
C TYR A 98 0.72 -2.96 -11.81
N ALA A 99 0.39 -2.48 -13.02
CA ALA A 99 0.21 -3.33 -14.19
C ALA A 99 1.51 -4.05 -14.58
N GLU A 100 2.65 -3.36 -14.45
CA GLU A 100 3.97 -3.94 -14.75
C GLU A 100 4.33 -5.08 -13.79
N ILE A 101 3.99 -4.97 -12.49
CA ILE A 101 4.13 -6.10 -11.57
C ILE A 101 3.30 -7.30 -12.07
N GLY A 102 2.05 -7.06 -12.47
CA GLY A 102 1.20 -8.11 -13.03
C GLY A 102 1.83 -8.79 -14.26
N ARG A 103 2.42 -8.00 -15.16
CA ARG A 103 3.12 -8.49 -16.36
C ARG A 103 4.32 -9.36 -16.00
N VAL A 104 5.17 -8.91 -15.07
CA VAL A 104 6.35 -9.67 -14.62
C VAL A 104 5.91 -10.99 -13.97
N VAL A 105 4.87 -10.97 -13.13
CA VAL A 105 4.33 -12.19 -12.50
C VAL A 105 3.79 -13.16 -13.54
N GLU A 106 3.00 -12.69 -14.50
CA GLU A 106 2.45 -13.52 -15.58
C GLU A 106 3.56 -14.18 -16.40
N VAL A 107 4.57 -13.41 -16.82
CA VAL A 107 5.65 -13.89 -17.71
C VAL A 107 6.51 -14.97 -17.04
N HIS A 108 6.79 -14.84 -15.75
CA HIS A 108 7.75 -15.71 -15.07
C HIS A 108 7.11 -16.85 -14.27
N VAL A 109 5.96 -16.62 -13.66
CA VAL A 109 5.31 -17.56 -12.72
C VAL A 109 3.88 -17.91 -13.10
N GLY A 110 3.32 -17.28 -14.14
CA GLY A 110 1.97 -17.55 -14.64
C GLY A 110 0.92 -16.79 -13.84
N ASP A 111 0.83 -17.02 -12.53
CA ASP A 111 -0.18 -16.35 -11.71
C ASP A 111 0.29 -16.02 -10.30
N ARG A 112 -0.52 -15.19 -9.64
CA ARG A 112 -0.24 -14.67 -8.30
C ARG A 112 -0.20 -15.77 -7.24
N SER A 113 -1.03 -16.80 -7.35
CA SER A 113 -1.09 -17.92 -6.41
C SER A 113 0.15 -18.80 -6.55
N THR A 114 0.58 -19.04 -7.79
CA THR A 114 1.85 -19.75 -8.08
C THR A 114 3.04 -18.96 -7.55
N LEU A 115 3.04 -17.63 -7.69
CA LEU A 115 4.07 -16.78 -7.08
C LEU A 115 4.12 -16.92 -5.55
N GLU A 116 2.97 -16.93 -4.87
CA GLU A 116 2.93 -17.09 -3.41
C GLU A 116 3.53 -18.44 -2.97
N LEU A 117 3.23 -19.53 -3.70
CA LEU A 117 3.83 -20.84 -3.45
C LEU A 117 5.36 -20.84 -3.62
N VAL A 118 5.87 -20.17 -4.66
CA VAL A 118 7.31 -20.03 -4.92
C VAL A 118 7.98 -19.19 -3.84
N LEU A 119 7.34 -18.10 -3.41
CA LEU A 119 7.84 -17.23 -2.34
C LEU A 119 7.88 -17.95 -0.99
N ASP A 120 6.85 -18.72 -0.66
CA ASP A 120 6.81 -19.52 0.58
C ASP A 120 7.94 -20.56 0.62
N GLY A 121 8.24 -21.20 -0.52
CA GLY A 121 9.37 -22.12 -0.65
C GLY A 121 10.72 -21.45 -0.44
N LEU A 122 10.93 -20.26 -1.01
CA LEU A 122 12.17 -19.48 -0.87
C LEU A 122 12.34 -18.86 0.53
N GLY A 123 11.23 -18.46 1.17
CA GLY A 123 11.20 -17.95 2.53
C GLY A 123 11.55 -19.03 3.57
N ALA A 124 11.09 -20.26 3.36
CA ALA A 124 11.42 -21.40 4.20
C ALA A 124 12.92 -21.74 4.20
N GLU A 125 13.60 -21.60 3.06
CA GLU A 125 15.06 -21.82 2.98
C GLU A 125 15.87 -20.75 3.74
N ARG A 126 15.38 -19.50 3.79
CA ARG A 126 16.02 -18.44 4.59
C ARG A 126 15.76 -18.60 6.10
N ALA A 127 14.57 -19.08 6.48
CA ALA A 127 14.22 -19.35 7.88
C ALA A 127 14.96 -20.58 8.45
N GLY A 128 15.40 -21.51 7.60
CA GLY A 128 16.23 -22.66 8.00
C GLY A 128 17.66 -22.29 8.43
N ALA A 129 18.15 -21.10 8.07
CA ALA A 129 19.49 -20.61 8.42
C ALA A 129 19.51 -19.62 9.60
N ALA A 130 18.35 -19.11 10.02
CA ALA A 130 18.21 -18.25 11.18
C ALA A 130 17.00 -18.73 12.00
N GLY A 131 17.26 -19.46 13.10
CA GLY A 131 16.23 -19.87 14.04
C GLY A 131 15.39 -18.68 14.48
N GLY A 132 14.17 -18.59 13.95
CA GLY A 132 13.22 -17.53 14.21
C GLY A 132 12.01 -18.05 14.96
N GLU A 133 11.72 -17.42 16.10
CA GLU A 133 10.53 -17.63 16.91
C GLU A 133 9.21 -17.53 16.10
N PRO A 134 8.13 -18.23 16.51
CA PRO A 134 6.86 -18.20 15.82
C PRO A 134 6.17 -16.85 16.00
N GLN A 135 6.10 -16.04 14.93
CA GLN A 135 5.26 -14.84 14.87
C GLN A 135 3.82 -15.23 14.48
N ASP A 136 3.12 -15.92 15.39
CA ASP A 136 1.67 -16.02 15.33
C ASP A 136 1.06 -15.93 16.74
N ARG A 137 1.03 -14.70 17.25
CA ARG A 137 0.08 -14.28 18.28
C ARG A 137 -0.42 -12.89 17.95
N VAL A 138 -1.38 -12.83 17.03
CA VAL A 138 -2.36 -11.76 17.05
C VAL A 138 -3.26 -11.99 18.28
N PRO A 139 -3.22 -11.17 19.35
CA PRO A 139 -4.22 -11.31 20.39
C PRO A 139 -5.58 -10.94 19.80
N ARG A 140 -6.45 -11.94 19.67
CA ARG A 140 -7.89 -11.76 19.48
C ARG A 140 -8.38 -10.76 20.53
N GLN A 141 -8.73 -9.56 20.06
CA GLN A 141 -9.34 -8.51 20.84
C GLN A 141 -10.71 -9.01 21.32
N GLN A 142 -10.72 -9.60 22.52
CA GLN A 142 -11.94 -10.07 23.15
C GLN A 142 -12.81 -8.86 23.50
N ARG A 143 -14.06 -9.00 23.07
CA ARG A 143 -15.27 -8.28 23.44
C ARG A 143 -15.17 -7.48 24.75
N ARG A 144 -15.38 -6.16 24.62
CA ARG A 144 -15.87 -5.32 25.72
C ARG A 144 -17.20 -5.91 26.22
N VAL A 145 -17.22 -6.37 27.47
CA VAL A 145 -18.41 -6.41 28.33
C VAL A 145 -18.19 -5.34 29.38
N GLY A 146 -19.18 -4.47 29.56
CA GLY A 146 -19.04 -3.14 30.15
C GLY A 146 -18.70 -3.12 31.64
N CYS A 147 -17.87 -2.15 32.02
CA CYS A 147 -17.84 -1.62 33.37
C CYS A 147 -18.94 -0.55 33.48
N ALA A 148 -20.01 -0.88 34.20
CA ALA A 148 -20.82 0.11 34.89
C ALA A 148 -20.16 0.33 36.26
N GLY A 149 -19.53 1.49 36.44
CA GLY A 149 -18.94 1.92 37.71
C GLY A 149 -19.23 3.40 37.89
N GLN A 150 -20.18 3.68 38.78
CA GLN A 150 -20.59 5.01 39.23
C GLN A 150 -19.45 5.67 40.01
N GLY A 151 -19.40 7.01 39.95
CA GLY A 151 -18.48 7.82 40.75
C GLY A 151 -18.66 9.30 40.43
N GLU A 152 -19.58 9.93 41.15
CA GLU A 152 -19.72 11.37 41.30
C GLU A 152 -18.40 12.03 41.75
N ASP A 153 -18.12 13.25 41.29
CA ASP A 153 -18.24 14.47 42.11
C ASP A 153 -17.29 15.63 41.68
N HIS A 154 -17.88 16.83 41.72
CA HIS A 154 -17.42 18.22 41.65
C HIS A 154 -15.95 18.62 41.39
N GLY A 155 -15.77 19.61 40.50
CA GLY A 155 -14.50 20.34 40.33
C GLY A 155 -14.56 21.56 39.42
N ARG A 156 -15.07 22.67 39.95
CA ARG A 156 -15.21 24.03 39.41
C ARG A 156 -13.86 24.69 39.03
N GLY A 157 -13.78 25.43 37.90
CA GLY A 157 -12.80 26.55 37.76
C GLY A 157 -12.27 26.97 36.37
N ALA A 158 -12.67 28.19 35.93
CA ALA A 158 -11.99 29.20 35.08
C ALA A 158 -11.30 28.78 33.75
N ARG A 159 -11.71 29.24 32.54
CA ARG A 159 -11.72 30.60 31.95
C ARG A 159 -10.32 31.27 31.86
N THR A 160 -9.74 31.28 30.65
CA THR A 160 -8.98 32.37 29.98
C THR A 160 -8.60 31.86 28.57
N GLU A 161 -9.20 32.35 27.49
CA GLU A 161 -8.84 33.52 26.68
C GLU A 161 -7.61 33.37 25.76
N ARG A 162 -7.87 33.62 24.46
CA ARG A 162 -7.01 34.23 23.42
C ARG A 162 -6.01 33.35 22.63
N GLY A 163 -6.20 33.32 21.30
CA GLY A 163 -5.15 32.99 20.33
C GLY A 163 -5.60 32.46 18.96
N ARG A 164 -6.05 33.34 18.06
CA ARG A 164 -5.96 33.21 16.58
C ARG A 164 -5.36 34.55 16.07
N PRO A 165 -4.83 34.70 14.84
CA PRO A 165 -4.44 33.75 13.77
C PRO A 165 -3.04 34.06 13.15
N GLY A 166 -2.58 33.30 12.15
CA GLY A 166 -1.46 33.66 11.26
C GLY A 166 -0.84 32.41 10.60
N ASP A 167 -1.18 32.05 9.36
CA ASP A 167 -0.58 32.49 8.10
C ASP A 167 0.91 32.10 7.97
N ALA A 168 1.19 31.02 7.24
CA ALA A 168 2.47 30.79 6.58
C ALA A 168 2.23 29.95 5.33
N ARG A 169 2.23 30.66 4.20
CA ARG A 169 2.25 30.15 2.84
C ARG A 169 3.59 29.44 2.53
N LEU A 170 3.50 28.46 1.64
CA LEU A 170 4.43 28.15 0.54
C LEU A 170 5.91 27.89 0.87
N GLY A 171 6.32 26.63 0.67
CA GLY A 171 7.71 26.23 0.51
C GLY A 171 7.82 25.06 -0.46
N VAL A 172 7.87 25.38 -1.75
CA VAL A 172 8.11 24.48 -2.88
C VAL A 172 9.46 23.76 -2.73
N CYS A 173 9.46 22.44 -2.86
CA CYS A 173 10.62 21.69 -3.34
C CYS A 173 10.16 20.63 -4.35
N ALA A 174 9.71 21.13 -5.50
CA ALA A 174 9.55 20.35 -6.71
C ALA A 174 10.95 19.92 -7.21
N ARG A 175 11.45 18.78 -6.72
CA ARG A 175 12.53 18.08 -7.41
C ARG A 175 11.89 17.21 -8.48
N VAL A 176 11.83 17.76 -9.67
CA VAL A 176 11.40 17.10 -10.90
C VAL A 176 12.31 15.88 -11.12
N CYS A 177 11.83 14.69 -10.75
CA CYS A 177 12.39 13.44 -11.29
C CYS A 177 11.97 13.35 -12.74
N ARG A 178 12.87 13.77 -13.64
CA ARG A 178 12.76 13.56 -15.07
C ARG A 178 13.08 12.09 -15.34
N VAL A 179 12.05 11.26 -15.50
CA VAL A 179 12.19 9.88 -16.00
C VAL A 179 11.71 9.87 -17.46
N PRO A 180 12.43 9.19 -18.38
CA PRO A 180 12.11 9.20 -19.80
C PRO A 180 10.71 8.66 -20.09
N ALA A 181 10.02 9.32 -21.03
CA ALA A 181 8.74 8.88 -21.55
C ALA A 181 8.88 7.50 -22.21
N ALA A 182 8.26 6.48 -21.63
CA ALA A 182 8.03 5.21 -22.30
C ALA A 182 6.91 5.39 -23.35
N PRO A 183 7.02 4.74 -24.53
CA PRO A 183 6.03 4.87 -25.58
C PRO A 183 4.67 4.29 -25.14
N VAL A 184 3.64 5.08 -25.39
CA VAL A 184 2.23 4.75 -25.16
C VAL A 184 1.83 3.64 -26.14
N GLY A 185 1.76 2.40 -25.65
CA GLY A 185 1.10 1.29 -26.33
C GLY A 185 -0.33 1.20 -25.80
N ASP A 186 -1.27 1.64 -26.63
CA ASP A 186 -2.70 1.37 -26.50
C ASP A 186 -2.95 -0.15 -26.60
N GLU A 187 -4.07 -0.62 -26.04
CA GLU A 187 -4.57 -2.00 -26.12
C GLU A 187 -4.11 -3.01 -25.04
N LEU A 188 -4.77 -3.00 -23.88
CA LEU A 188 -5.04 -4.25 -23.15
C LEU A 188 -6.51 -4.35 -22.77
N ALA A 189 -7.20 -5.12 -23.60
CA ALA A 189 -8.55 -5.59 -23.41
C ALA A 189 -8.67 -6.44 -22.12
N PHE A 190 -9.60 -6.01 -21.27
CA PHE A 190 -10.66 -6.84 -20.69
C PHE A 190 -10.48 -8.38 -20.77
N VAL A 191 -10.06 -9.01 -19.66
CA VAL A 191 -10.20 -10.47 -19.49
C VAL A 191 -11.59 -10.78 -18.95
N ARG A 192 -12.42 -11.38 -19.82
CA ARG A 192 -13.67 -12.08 -19.48
C ARG A 192 -13.35 -13.34 -18.67
N GLU A 193 -14.07 -13.55 -17.57
CA GLU A 193 -14.19 -14.84 -16.90
C GLU A 193 -14.88 -15.85 -17.85
N PRO A 194 -14.41 -17.10 -17.96
CA PRO A 194 -15.19 -18.16 -18.59
C PRO A 194 -16.18 -18.78 -17.58
N GLU A 195 -17.46 -18.78 -17.93
CA GLU A 195 -18.48 -19.64 -17.31
C GLU A 195 -18.06 -21.11 -17.47
N LEU A 196 -17.97 -21.82 -16.34
CA LEU A 196 -17.88 -23.28 -16.29
C LEU A 196 -19.30 -23.83 -16.19
N GLU A 197 -19.84 -24.32 -17.31
CA GLU A 197 -20.94 -25.29 -17.32
C GLU A 197 -20.36 -26.70 -17.14
N GLY A 198 -20.93 -27.45 -16.20
CA GLY A 198 -20.64 -28.86 -15.91
C GLY A 198 -21.40 -29.34 -14.69
#